data_AF-A0A2D5RXM8-F1
#
_entry.id   AF-A0A2D5RXM8-F1
#
_cell.length_a   1.000
_cell.length_b   1.000
_cell.length_c   1.000
_cell.angle_alpha   90.00
_cell.angle_beta   90.00
_cell.angle_gamma   90.00
#
_symmetry.space_group_name_H-M   'P 1'
#
loop_
_entity.id
_entity.type
_entity.pdbx_description
1 polymer ?
#
loop_
_entity_poly.entity_id
_entity_poly.type
_entity_poly.pdbx_seq_one_letter_code
_entity_poly.pdbx_strand_id
1 'polypeptide(L)'
;MFGIFESKPILSVEDTEFQIATFKWLLKHFGGDDFYQDSTLVLPTKNFFPSKVDNIEHAANETFLAVKKYAGMEGWPCKLEAQEDDIDVRVSPTIAIQNAPQNPLGTFEVKESERGCYNL
;
A
#
# COMPACT_ATOMS: atom_id res chain seq x y z
N MET A 1 -28.70 27.65 -5.63
CA MET A 1 -28.65 26.34 -4.94
C MET A 1 -27.40 25.64 -5.45
N PHE A 2 -26.34 25.62 -4.65
CA PHE A 2 -24.99 25.20 -5.07
C PHE A 2 -24.92 23.67 -5.11
N GLY A 3 -24.86 23.08 -6.30
CA GLY A 3 -24.59 21.67 -6.50
C GLY A 3 -23.09 21.40 -6.33
N ILE A 4 -22.70 21.06 -5.12
CA ILE A 4 -21.31 20.74 -4.75
C ILE A 4 -21.10 19.25 -5.06
N PHE A 5 -20.45 18.98 -6.20
CA PHE A 5 -19.76 17.73 -6.56
C PHE A 5 -20.44 16.40 -6.21
N GLU A 6 -21.17 15.81 -7.17
CA GLU A 6 -21.36 14.36 -7.18
C GLU A 6 -20.05 13.72 -7.65
N SER A 7 -19.37 12.98 -6.77
CA SER A 7 -18.16 12.24 -7.14
C SER A 7 -18.55 11.05 -8.01
N LYS A 8 -18.07 11.00 -9.24
CA LYS A 8 -18.15 9.79 -10.07
C LYS A 8 -17.56 8.63 -9.27
N PRO A 9 -18.27 7.48 -9.13
CA PRO A 9 -17.73 6.34 -8.42
C PRO A 9 -16.43 5.87 -9.08
N ILE A 10 -15.48 5.47 -8.23
CA ILE A 10 -14.11 5.09 -8.64
C ILE A 10 -14.13 3.85 -9.55
N LEU A 11 -15.11 2.97 -9.35
CA LEU A 11 -15.31 1.74 -10.10
C LEU A 11 -16.64 1.77 -10.84
N SER A 12 -16.73 1.01 -11.94
CA SER A 12 -18.02 0.70 -12.56
C SER A 12 -18.88 -0.13 -11.61
N VAL A 13 -20.17 -0.25 -11.91
CA VAL A 13 -21.08 -1.10 -11.12
C VAL A 13 -20.62 -2.55 -11.23
N GLU A 14 -20.27 -2.98 -12.44
CA GLU A 14 -19.80 -4.32 -12.76
C GLU A 14 -18.51 -4.66 -12.01
N ASP A 15 -17.53 -3.75 -12.01
CA ASP A 15 -16.28 -3.94 -11.26
C ASP A 15 -16.54 -4.02 -9.76
N THR A 16 -17.45 -3.19 -9.24
CA THR A 16 -17.82 -3.20 -7.82
C THR A 16 -18.46 -4.54 -7.43
N GLU A 17 -19.40 -5.02 -8.23
CA GLU A 17 -20.04 -6.32 -8.01
C GLU A 17 -19.04 -7.47 -8.07
N PHE A 18 -18.10 -7.42 -9.03
CA PHE A 18 -17.04 -8.41 -9.16
C PHE A 18 -16.11 -8.44 -7.93
N GLN A 19 -15.69 -7.27 -7.42
CA GLN A 19 -14.89 -7.18 -6.20
C GLN A 19 -15.63 -7.80 -5.01
N ILE A 20 -16.90 -7.46 -4.82
CA ILE A 20 -17.73 -8.00 -3.74
C ILE A 20 -17.88 -9.53 -3.87
N ALA A 21 -18.14 -10.04 -5.07
CA ALA A 21 -18.28 -11.47 -5.32
C ALA A 21 -16.97 -12.23 -5.04
N THR A 22 -15.83 -11.66 -5.45
CA THR A 22 -14.50 -12.24 -5.23
C THR A 22 -14.19 -12.33 -3.74
N PHE A 23 -14.44 -11.26 -2.97
CA PHE A 23 -14.25 -11.29 -1.52
C PHE A 23 -15.21 -12.28 -0.85
N LYS A 24 -16.49 -12.32 -1.23
CA LYS A 24 -17.44 -13.33 -0.70
C LYS A 24 -16.94 -14.75 -0.93
N TRP A 25 -16.42 -15.04 -2.12
CA TRP A 25 -15.85 -16.34 -2.43
C TRP A 25 -14.61 -16.64 -1.57
N LEU A 26 -13.70 -15.67 -1.44
CA LEU A 26 -12.50 -15.81 -0.62
C LEU A 26 -12.84 -16.09 0.85
N LEU A 27 -13.79 -15.35 1.44
CA LEU A 27 -14.20 -15.57 2.82
C LEU A 27 -14.86 -16.94 3.03
N LYS A 28 -15.69 -17.38 2.07
CA LYS A 28 -16.33 -18.70 2.13
C LYS A 28 -15.32 -19.84 2.11
N HIS A 29 -14.22 -19.70 1.38
CA HIS A 29 -13.27 -20.80 1.12
C HIS A 29 -11.98 -20.72 1.94
N PHE A 30 -11.55 -19.54 2.35
CA PHE A 30 -10.31 -19.30 3.08
C PHE A 30 -10.52 -18.65 4.45
N GLY A 31 -11.68 -18.05 4.71
CA GLY A 31 -11.95 -17.35 5.97
C GLY A 31 -12.38 -18.28 7.10
N GLY A 32 -13.26 -19.25 6.81
CA GLY A 32 -13.82 -20.13 7.85
C GLY A 32 -14.49 -19.34 8.99
N ASP A 33 -14.71 -19.98 10.13
CA ASP A 33 -15.26 -19.31 11.33
C ASP A 33 -14.23 -18.35 11.96
N ASP A 34 -12.94 -18.67 11.91
CA ASP A 34 -11.84 -17.88 12.47
C ASP A 34 -11.76 -16.47 11.85
N PHE A 35 -12.07 -16.31 10.56
CA PHE A 35 -12.14 -14.96 9.96
C PHE A 35 -13.25 -14.11 10.57
N TYR A 36 -14.41 -14.70 10.88
CA TYR A 36 -15.53 -13.95 11.43
C TYR A 36 -15.43 -13.73 12.94
N GLN A 37 -14.73 -14.60 13.66
CA GLN A 37 -14.62 -14.53 15.12
C GLN A 37 -13.33 -13.88 15.61
N ASP A 38 -12.20 -14.15 14.95
CA ASP A 38 -10.88 -13.80 15.45
C ASP A 38 -10.17 -12.73 14.60
N SER A 39 -10.61 -12.51 13.35
CA SER A 39 -9.98 -11.49 12.50
C SER A 39 -10.52 -10.09 12.77
N THR A 40 -9.61 -9.15 12.97
CA THR A 40 -9.95 -7.73 13.16
C THR A 40 -9.92 -7.01 11.82
N LEU A 41 -11.03 -6.34 11.46
CA LEU A 41 -11.05 -5.42 10.32
C LEU A 41 -10.33 -4.11 10.70
N VAL A 42 -9.07 -4.00 10.28
CA VAL A 42 -8.24 -2.82 10.53
C VAL A 42 -8.57 -1.73 9.52
N LEU A 43 -9.09 -0.61 10.01
CA LEU A 43 -9.52 0.53 9.20
C LEU A 43 -8.48 1.67 9.25
N PRO A 44 -8.37 2.53 8.21
CA PRO A 44 -7.49 3.70 8.19
C PRO A 44 -8.05 4.84 9.07
N THR A 45 -8.25 4.55 10.36
CA THR A 45 -8.80 5.48 11.35
C THR A 45 -7.82 5.66 12.50
N LYS A 46 -8.04 6.72 13.30
CA LYS A 46 -7.19 7.01 14.49
C LYS A 46 -7.20 5.90 15.54
N ASN A 47 -8.19 5.00 15.51
CA ASN A 47 -8.24 3.86 16.42
C ASN A 47 -7.13 2.84 16.11
N PHE A 48 -6.81 2.65 14.83
CA PHE A 48 -5.77 1.72 14.39
C PHE A 48 -4.44 2.42 14.08
N PHE A 49 -4.50 3.68 13.64
CA PHE A 49 -3.37 4.52 13.27
C PHE A 49 -3.40 5.83 14.09
N PRO A 50 -3.01 5.80 15.38
CA PRO A 50 -3.19 6.94 16.28
C PRO A 50 -2.15 8.05 16.10
N SER A 51 -1.07 7.81 15.36
CA SER A 51 0.07 8.70 15.24
C SER A 51 -0.37 10.08 14.72
N LYS A 52 -0.05 11.13 15.48
CA LYS A 52 -0.16 12.52 15.05
C LYS A 52 1.22 12.91 14.54
N VAL A 53 1.37 12.91 13.24
CA VAL A 53 2.67 13.02 12.60
C VAL A 53 2.80 14.39 11.96
N ASP A 54 3.74 15.17 12.49
CA ASP A 54 4.10 16.51 12.00
C ASP A 54 5.12 16.44 10.84
N ASN A 55 5.65 15.24 10.54
CA ASN A 55 6.61 14.96 9.47
C ASN A 55 6.13 13.79 8.60
N ILE A 56 6.23 13.95 7.27
CA ILE A 56 5.81 12.98 6.25
C ILE A 56 6.58 11.65 6.36
N GLU A 57 7.91 11.71 6.55
CA GLU A 57 8.74 10.50 6.65
C GLU A 57 8.39 9.67 7.89
N HIS A 58 8.13 10.37 9.00
CA HIS A 58 7.70 9.73 10.23
C HIS A 58 6.31 9.10 10.06
N ALA A 59 5.39 9.78 9.37
CA ALA A 59 4.07 9.24 9.02
C ALA A 59 4.16 7.94 8.21
N ALA A 60 5.04 7.91 7.21
CA ALA A 60 5.23 6.74 6.36
C ALA A 60 5.77 5.54 7.17
N ASN A 61 6.80 5.76 8.00
CA ASN A 61 7.36 4.70 8.84
C ASN A 61 6.37 4.17 9.87
N GLU A 62 5.66 5.05 10.57
CA GLU A 62 4.65 4.64 11.56
C GLU A 62 3.52 3.84 10.89
N THR A 63 3.07 4.27 9.72
CA THR A 63 2.04 3.56 8.94
C THR A 63 2.56 2.18 8.52
N PHE A 64 3.79 2.09 8.02
CA PHE A 64 4.41 0.83 7.64
C PHE A 64 4.51 -0.15 8.82
N LEU A 65 4.99 0.30 9.97
CA LEU A 65 5.11 -0.53 11.18
C LEU A 65 3.73 -0.99 11.68
N ALA A 66 2.73 -0.10 11.68
CA ALA A 66 1.38 -0.44 12.08
C ALA A 66 0.77 -1.51 11.15
N VAL A 67 0.90 -1.34 9.82
CA VAL A 67 0.43 -2.35 8.84
C VAL A 67 1.14 -3.68 9.06
N LYS A 68 2.47 -3.68 9.23
CA LYS A 68 3.26 -4.88 9.48
C LYS A 68 2.81 -5.61 10.75
N LYS A 69 2.47 -4.85 11.79
CA LYS A 69 1.90 -5.39 13.04
C LYS A 69 0.54 -6.03 12.82
N TYR A 70 -0.40 -5.29 12.25
CA TYR A 70 -1.76 -5.79 12.06
C TYR A 70 -1.86 -6.95 11.06
N ALA A 71 -0.91 -7.05 10.13
CA ALA A 71 -0.80 -8.18 9.21
C ALA A 71 -0.10 -9.41 9.83
N GLY A 72 0.36 -9.34 11.09
CA GLY A 72 1.08 -10.44 11.74
C GLY A 72 2.49 -10.66 11.19
N MET A 73 3.10 -9.63 10.59
CA MET A 73 4.37 -9.71 9.87
C MET A 73 5.54 -9.07 10.66
N GLU A 74 5.39 -8.80 11.95
CA GLU A 74 6.40 -8.07 12.76
C GLU A 74 7.79 -8.68 12.66
N GLY A 75 7.88 -10.03 12.63
CA GLY A 75 9.13 -10.77 12.52
C GLY A 75 9.74 -10.84 11.11
N TRP A 76 9.06 -10.33 10.07
CA TRP A 76 9.59 -10.38 8.71
C TRP A 76 10.75 -9.39 8.56
N PRO A 77 11.84 -9.72 7.84
CA PRO A 77 12.99 -8.84 7.66
C PRO A 77 12.75 -7.77 6.58
N CYS A 78 11.54 -7.22 6.47
CA CYS A 78 11.24 -6.11 5.57
C CYS A 78 11.36 -4.76 6.28
N LYS A 79 11.88 -3.77 5.54
CA LYS A 79 12.02 -2.36 5.95
C LYS A 79 11.51 -1.43 4.86
N LEU A 80 11.06 -0.25 5.27
CA LEU A 80 10.74 0.84 4.37
C LEU A 80 12.01 1.64 4.07
N GLU A 81 12.36 1.79 2.80
CA GLU A 81 13.47 2.63 2.34
C GLU A 81 12.90 3.81 1.53
N ALA A 82 13.55 4.97 1.64
CA ALA A 82 13.21 6.11 0.80
C ALA A 82 13.54 5.79 -0.65
N GLN A 83 12.63 6.14 -1.55
CA GLN A 83 12.84 5.96 -2.97
C GLN A 83 13.86 6.96 -3.50
N GLU A 84 14.69 6.52 -4.45
CA GLU A 84 15.63 7.41 -5.16
C GLU A 84 14.88 8.42 -6.02
N ASP A 85 15.42 9.64 -6.06
CA ASP A 85 14.89 10.70 -6.92
C ASP A 85 14.91 10.29 -8.39
N ASP A 86 13.93 10.77 -9.14
CA ASP A 86 13.92 10.59 -10.59
C ASP A 86 15.13 11.28 -11.24
N ILE A 87 15.53 10.73 -12.39
CA ILE A 87 16.59 11.32 -13.21
C ILE A 87 16.17 12.74 -13.61
N ASP A 88 17.06 13.72 -13.39
CA ASP A 88 16.82 15.07 -13.91
C ASP A 88 16.78 15.01 -15.45
N VAL A 89 15.57 15.25 -15.97
CA VAL A 89 15.28 15.23 -17.40
C VAL A 89 16.03 16.35 -18.13
N ARG A 90 16.42 17.42 -17.42
CA ARG A 90 17.13 18.57 -17.98
C ARG A 90 18.63 18.48 -17.73
N VAL A 91 19.32 17.76 -18.60
CA VAL A 91 20.77 17.61 -18.55
C VAL A 91 21.56 18.88 -18.93
N SER A 92 20.92 19.88 -19.54
CA SER A 92 21.51 21.22 -19.76
C SER A 92 20.43 22.30 -20.00
N PRO A 93 20.79 23.61 -20.01
CA PRO A 93 19.81 24.68 -20.25
C PRO A 93 19.02 24.56 -21.56
N THR A 94 19.57 23.88 -22.58
CA THR A 94 18.95 23.75 -23.92
C THR A 94 18.63 22.30 -24.29
N ILE A 95 19.04 21.32 -23.48
CA ILE A 95 18.88 19.89 -23.78
C ILE A 95 18.03 19.23 -22.69
N ALA A 96 16.96 18.56 -23.10
CA ALA A 96 16.12 17.73 -22.25
C ALA A 96 15.90 16.36 -22.90
N ILE A 97 15.80 15.31 -22.07
CA ILE A 97 15.55 13.94 -22.52
C ILE A 97 14.04 13.73 -22.69
N GLN A 98 13.58 13.30 -23.86
CA GLN A 98 12.18 12.89 -24.02
C GLN A 98 11.98 11.45 -23.56
N ASN A 99 10.84 11.17 -22.93
CA ASN A 99 10.49 9.86 -22.37
C ASN A 99 11.52 9.33 -21.36
N ALA A 100 12.09 10.22 -20.54
CA ALA A 100 12.90 9.80 -19.41
C ALA A 100 12.08 8.83 -18.54
N PRO A 101 12.63 7.67 -18.16
CA PRO A 101 11.93 6.74 -17.29
C PRO A 101 11.61 7.45 -15.98
N GLN A 102 10.35 7.37 -15.56
CA GLN A 102 9.92 7.79 -14.23
C GLN A 102 9.96 6.54 -13.35
N ASN A 103 10.60 6.65 -12.19
CA ASN A 103 10.56 5.60 -11.21
C ASN A 103 9.09 5.39 -10.76
N PRO A 104 8.67 4.14 -10.49
CA PRO A 104 7.32 3.87 -10.01
C PRO A 104 7.09 4.59 -8.67
N LEU A 105 5.86 4.93 -8.29
CA LEU A 105 5.54 5.63 -7.02
C LEU A 105 5.66 4.71 -5.77
N GLY A 106 6.60 3.77 -5.80
CA GLY A 106 6.82 2.71 -4.84
C GLY A 106 7.21 1.40 -5.53
N THR A 107 8.16 0.67 -4.95
CA THR A 107 8.59 -0.66 -5.41
C THR A 107 8.87 -1.58 -4.22
N PHE A 108 9.01 -2.87 -4.47
CA PHE A 108 9.51 -3.84 -3.50
C PHE A 108 10.73 -4.55 -4.10
N GLU A 109 11.75 -4.80 -3.28
CA GLU A 109 12.96 -5.49 -3.68
C GLU A 109 13.28 -6.59 -2.64
N VAL A 110 13.78 -7.73 -3.12
CA VAL A 110 14.38 -8.77 -2.27
C VAL A 110 15.87 -8.80 -2.57
N LYS A 111 16.69 -8.40 -1.59
CA LYS A 111 18.15 -8.42 -1.73
C LYS A 111 18.63 -9.87 -1.77
N GLU A 112 19.48 -10.21 -2.74
CA GLU A 112 19.93 -11.59 -2.96
C GLU A 112 20.62 -12.22 -1.73
N SER A 113 21.25 -11.41 -0.88
CA SER A 113 21.86 -11.84 0.38
C SER A 113 20.86 -12.44 1.39
N GLU A 114 19.56 -12.18 1.23
CA GLU A 114 18.50 -12.61 2.14
C GLU A 114 17.67 -13.79 1.60
N ARG A 115 17.92 -14.24 0.36
CA ARG A 115 17.23 -15.40 -0.25
C ARG A 115 17.59 -16.74 0.41
N GLY A 116 18.63 -16.80 1.24
CA GLY A 116 19.18 -18.04 1.79
C GLY A 116 18.48 -18.64 3.02
N CYS A 117 17.46 -17.98 3.61
CA CYS A 117 16.94 -18.36 4.93
C CYS A 117 15.50 -18.90 4.95
N TYR A 118 14.81 -19.01 3.83
CA TYR A 118 13.43 -19.52 3.79
C TYR A 118 13.39 -20.94 3.22
N ASN A 119 13.63 -21.93 4.08
CA ASN A 119 13.15 -23.29 3.81
C ASN A 119 11.67 -23.31 4.23
N LEU A 120 10.77 -23.37 3.25
CA LEU A 120 9.37 -23.73 3.46
C LEU A 120 9.28 -25.19 3.95
#